data_AF-A0A3G8M4P3-F1
#
_entry.id   AF-A0A3G8M4P3-F1
#
_cell.length_a   1.000
_cell.length_b   1.000
_cell.length_c   1.000
_cell.angle_alpha   90.00
_cell.angle_beta   90.00
_cell.angle_gamma   90.00
#
_symmetry.space_group_name_H-M   'P 1'
#
loop_
_entity.id
_entity.type
_entity.pdbx_description
1 polymer ?
#
loop_
_entity_poly.entity_id
_entity_poly.type
_entity_poly.pdbx_seq_one_letter_code
_entity_poly.pdbx_strand_id
1 'polypeptide(L)'
;MEKWSRIGLSALVTGSVASVISTAALAALATLEGRGALEPTNATSHWLWGRKSRGRRDVDAAHTAVGYATHHASAVFWALPFEAWLAMQPPRSTLELIGDAAMMSGIAATVDYGVAPKRITPGWELALSDRSMIAAFAALAVGLACGAAASRALLGQEELELR
;
A
#
# COMPACT_ATOMS: atom_id res chain seq x y z
N MET A 1 -19.35 18.53 0.43
CA MET A 1 -17.91 18.42 0.76
C MET A 1 -17.10 18.98 -0.40
N GLU A 2 -16.06 19.78 -0.15
CA GLU A 2 -15.12 20.26 -1.19
C GLU A 2 -14.49 19.06 -1.93
N LYS A 3 -14.30 19.16 -3.26
CA LYS A 3 -13.80 18.05 -4.10
C LYS A 3 -12.48 17.47 -3.56
N TRP A 4 -11.57 18.33 -3.15
CA TRP A 4 -10.26 17.93 -2.63
C TRP A 4 -10.33 17.27 -1.25
N SER A 5 -11.26 17.68 -0.39
CA SER A 5 -11.51 17.02 0.89
C SER A 5 -12.04 15.60 0.68
N ARG A 6 -12.93 15.40 -0.30
CA ARG A 6 -13.45 14.07 -0.66
C ARG A 6 -12.34 13.16 -1.17
N ILE A 7 -11.51 13.64 -2.10
CA ILE A 7 -10.35 12.88 -2.59
C ILE A 7 -9.42 12.50 -1.42
N GLY A 8 -9.17 13.41 -0.50
CA GLY A 8 -8.35 13.15 0.69
C GLY A 8 -8.94 12.05 1.59
N LEU A 9 -10.23 12.13 1.92
CA LEU A 9 -10.91 11.09 2.72
C LEU A 9 -10.95 9.75 1.99
N SER A 10 -11.23 9.76 0.68
CA SER A 10 -11.17 8.55 -0.14
C SER A 10 -9.79 7.93 -0.09
N ALA A 11 -8.73 8.72 -0.25
CA ALA A 11 -7.35 8.25 -0.21
C ALA A 11 -6.98 7.65 1.16
N LEU A 12 -7.49 8.22 2.26
CA LEU A 12 -7.30 7.65 3.60
C LEU A 12 -7.94 6.26 3.72
N VAL A 13 -9.19 6.10 3.28
CA VAL A 13 -9.88 4.80 3.30
C VAL A 13 -9.17 3.81 2.37
N THR A 14 -8.94 4.21 1.13
CA THR A 14 -8.36 3.37 0.08
C THR A 14 -6.94 2.94 0.43
N GLY A 15 -6.10 3.86 0.88
CA GLY A 15 -4.74 3.59 1.33
C GLY A 15 -4.70 2.73 2.59
N SER A 16 -5.64 2.90 3.51
CA SER A 16 -5.71 2.06 4.72
C SER A 16 -6.05 0.61 4.39
N VAL A 17 -7.03 0.38 3.51
CA VAL A 17 -7.37 -0.96 3.02
C VAL A 17 -6.19 -1.57 2.27
N ALA A 18 -5.54 -0.78 1.39
CA ALA A 18 -4.36 -1.21 0.65
C ALA A 18 -3.19 -1.59 1.57
N SER A 19 -2.93 -0.79 2.61
CA SER A 19 -1.93 -1.05 3.64
C SER A 19 -2.18 -2.38 4.35
N VAL A 20 -3.41 -2.63 4.82
CA VAL A 20 -3.74 -3.86 5.57
C VAL A 20 -3.57 -5.09 4.68
N ILE A 21 -4.14 -5.07 3.48
CA ILE A 21 -4.08 -6.21 2.54
C ILE A 21 -2.64 -6.52 2.14
N SER A 22 -1.87 -5.51 1.75
CA SER A 22 -0.47 -5.71 1.37
C SER A 22 0.40 -6.14 2.55
N THR A 23 0.17 -5.64 3.77
CA THR A 23 0.89 -6.10 4.98
C THR A 23 0.60 -7.57 5.28
N ALA A 24 -0.66 -7.99 5.18
CA ALA A 24 -1.04 -9.40 5.35
C ALA A 24 -0.39 -10.29 4.29
N ALA A 25 -0.36 -9.84 3.03
CA ALA A 25 0.31 -10.54 1.95
C ALA A 25 1.82 -10.65 2.17
N LEU A 26 2.50 -9.57 2.61
CA LEU A 26 3.92 -9.61 2.96
C LEU A 26 4.21 -10.64 4.04
N ALA A 27 3.38 -10.69 5.09
CA ALA A 27 3.53 -11.66 6.17
C ALA A 27 3.33 -13.11 5.70
N ALA A 28 2.32 -13.34 4.87
CA ALA A 28 2.06 -14.65 4.27
C ALA A 28 3.22 -15.08 3.35
N LEU A 29 3.68 -14.21 2.46
CA LEU A 29 4.78 -14.49 1.53
C LEU A 29 6.09 -14.76 2.26
N ALA A 30 6.41 -14.00 3.32
CA ALA A 30 7.57 -14.27 4.15
C ALA A 30 7.48 -15.66 4.80
N THR A 31 6.31 -16.01 5.33
CA THR A 31 6.07 -17.33 5.93
C THR A 31 6.22 -18.46 4.90
N LEU A 32 5.70 -18.27 3.69
CA LEU A 32 5.83 -19.23 2.58
C LEU A 32 7.28 -19.41 2.12
N GLU A 33 8.14 -18.40 2.29
CA GLU A 33 9.58 -18.49 2.06
C GLU A 33 10.39 -19.05 3.24
N GLY A 34 9.73 -19.50 4.33
CA GLY A 34 10.39 -19.99 5.54
C GLY A 34 11.06 -18.89 6.38
N ARG A 35 10.60 -17.64 6.23
CA ARG A 35 11.07 -16.46 6.95
C ARG A 35 10.07 -16.04 8.02
N GLY A 36 10.48 -15.14 8.92
CA GLY A 36 9.57 -14.57 9.91
C GLY A 36 8.51 -13.68 9.27
N ALA A 37 7.25 -13.86 9.67
CA ALA A 37 6.10 -13.11 9.13
C ALA A 37 6.25 -11.58 9.23
N LEU A 38 6.98 -11.08 10.23
CA LEU A 38 7.20 -9.64 10.42
C LEU A 38 8.47 -9.13 9.74
N GLU A 39 9.31 -9.99 9.16
CA GLU A 39 10.56 -9.58 8.54
C GLU A 39 10.38 -8.47 7.48
N PRO A 40 9.39 -8.54 6.55
CA PRO A 40 9.22 -7.48 5.56
C PRO A 40 8.77 -6.16 6.17
N THR A 41 7.82 -6.19 7.09
CA THR A 41 7.35 -4.98 7.81
C THR A 41 8.48 -4.35 8.61
N ASN A 42 9.25 -5.16 9.34
CA ASN A 42 10.41 -4.70 10.07
C ASN A 42 11.48 -4.14 9.14
N ALA A 43 11.69 -4.76 7.98
CA ALA A 43 12.65 -4.29 6.98
C ALA A 43 12.29 -2.90 6.45
N THR A 44 11.02 -2.52 6.37
CA THR A 44 10.60 -1.16 5.97
C THR A 44 11.17 -0.06 6.86
N SER A 45 11.48 -0.33 8.12
CA SER A 45 12.17 0.64 8.99
C SER A 45 13.66 0.88 8.65
N HIS A 46 14.23 0.17 7.67
CA HIS A 46 15.65 0.28 7.29
C HIS A 46 16.04 1.68 6.83
N TRP A 47 15.10 2.49 6.35
CA TRP A 47 15.41 3.86 5.97
C TRP A 47 15.90 4.71 7.15
N LEU A 48 15.49 4.37 8.37
CA LEU A 48 15.94 5.01 9.60
C LEU A 48 17.13 4.26 10.22
N TRP A 49 17.06 2.93 10.28
CA TRP A 49 18.00 2.09 11.05
C TRP A 49 19.10 1.42 10.21
N GLY A 50 19.07 1.58 8.89
CA GLY A 50 19.96 0.91 7.95
C GLY A 50 19.77 -0.61 7.92
N ARG A 51 20.82 -1.34 7.52
CA ARG A 51 20.80 -2.81 7.39
C ARG A 51 20.51 -3.58 8.70
N LYS A 52 20.44 -2.90 9.86
CA LYS A 52 20.13 -3.51 11.17
C LYS A 52 18.70 -4.06 11.25
N SER A 53 17.80 -3.63 10.38
CA SER A 53 16.43 -4.15 10.28
C SER A 53 16.33 -5.49 9.52
N ARG A 54 17.39 -5.91 8.82
CA ARG A 54 17.38 -7.13 8.00
C ARG A 54 17.26 -8.38 8.88
N GLY A 55 16.31 -9.25 8.55
CA GLY A 55 16.14 -10.55 9.22
C GLY A 55 15.61 -10.48 10.65
N ARG A 56 15.11 -9.30 11.08
CA ARG A 56 14.48 -9.15 12.41
C ARG A 56 13.09 -9.76 12.41
N ARG A 57 12.89 -10.73 13.29
CA ARG A 57 11.63 -11.49 13.43
C ARG A 57 10.76 -11.01 14.58
N ASP A 58 11.36 -10.38 15.58
CA ASP A 58 10.68 -9.95 16.80
C ASP A 58 9.77 -8.74 16.55
N VAL A 59 8.70 -8.67 17.33
CA VAL A 59 7.86 -7.47 17.43
C VAL A 59 8.60 -6.44 18.26
N ASP A 60 8.86 -5.26 17.71
CA ASP A 60 9.32 -4.11 18.49
C ASP A 60 8.84 -2.77 17.93
N ALA A 61 8.83 -1.74 18.79
CA ALA A 61 8.37 -0.42 18.39
C ALA A 61 9.26 0.23 17.32
N ALA A 62 10.58 0.00 17.38
CA ALA A 62 11.54 0.65 16.49
C ALA A 62 11.45 0.16 15.04
N HIS A 63 11.08 -1.11 14.83
CA HIS A 63 11.07 -1.74 13.51
C HIS A 63 9.66 -2.08 13.06
N THR A 64 8.84 -2.70 13.92
CA THR A 64 7.49 -3.12 13.53
C THR A 64 6.55 -1.92 13.45
N ALA A 65 6.52 -1.07 14.48
CA ALA A 65 5.63 0.09 14.47
C ALA A 65 6.09 1.15 13.45
N VAL A 66 7.39 1.47 13.42
CA VAL A 66 7.93 2.40 12.40
C VAL A 66 7.78 1.84 10.99
N GLY A 67 8.07 0.57 10.79
CA GLY A 67 7.96 -0.09 9.49
C GLY A 67 6.53 -0.11 8.98
N TYR A 68 5.57 -0.51 9.82
CA TYR A 68 4.15 -0.48 9.47
C TYR A 68 3.65 0.96 9.25
N ALA A 69 4.01 1.91 10.10
CA ALA A 69 3.61 3.31 9.93
C ALA A 69 4.16 3.91 8.62
N THR A 70 5.40 3.58 8.26
CA THR A 70 6.01 4.00 6.99
C THR A 70 5.27 3.37 5.81
N HIS A 71 4.99 2.07 5.86
CA HIS A 71 4.24 1.36 4.83
C HIS A 71 2.82 1.91 4.67
N HIS A 72 2.12 2.14 5.79
CA HIS A 72 0.78 2.69 5.80
C HIS A 72 0.73 4.11 5.22
N ALA A 73 1.66 4.97 5.64
CA ALA A 73 1.78 6.32 5.08
C ALA A 73 2.08 6.29 3.57
N SER A 74 2.93 5.37 3.12
CA SER A 74 3.20 5.15 1.69
C SER A 74 1.96 4.69 0.93
N ALA A 75 1.20 3.72 1.48
CA ALA A 75 -0.03 3.25 0.85
C ALA A 75 -1.10 4.36 0.73
N VAL A 76 -1.26 5.19 1.75
CA VAL A 76 -2.12 6.39 1.70
C VAL A 76 -1.60 7.41 0.69
N PHE A 77 -0.29 7.65 0.67
CA PHE A 77 0.34 8.53 -0.30
C PHE A 77 0.04 8.09 -1.73
N TRP A 78 0.18 6.79 -2.06
CA TRP A 78 -0.10 6.25 -3.39
C TRP A 78 -1.59 6.15 -3.71
N ALA A 79 -2.46 6.02 -2.71
CA ALA A 79 -3.90 6.10 -2.87
C ALA A 79 -4.38 7.52 -3.26
N LEU A 80 -3.64 8.57 -2.88
CA LEU A 80 -3.99 9.95 -3.20
C LEU A 80 -4.02 10.26 -4.72
N PRO A 81 -2.94 10.05 -5.50
CA PRO A 81 -2.97 10.24 -6.94
C PRO A 81 -3.90 9.22 -7.63
N PHE A 82 -4.10 8.04 -7.06
CA PHE A 82 -5.06 7.05 -7.56
C PHE A 82 -6.50 7.54 -7.48
N GLU A 83 -6.93 8.00 -6.30
CA GLU A 83 -8.28 8.55 -6.09
C GLU A 83 -8.46 9.87 -6.86
N ALA A 84 -7.42 10.70 -6.92
CA ALA A 84 -7.45 11.90 -7.75
C ALA A 84 -7.65 11.56 -9.24
N TRP A 85 -6.95 10.54 -9.74
CA TRP A 85 -7.15 10.02 -11.09
C TRP A 85 -8.58 9.53 -11.30
N LEU A 86 -9.08 8.65 -10.43
CA LEU A 86 -10.45 8.11 -10.53
C LEU A 86 -11.51 9.22 -10.50
N ALA A 87 -11.30 10.29 -9.71
CA ALA A 87 -12.21 11.42 -9.62
C ALA A 87 -12.25 12.31 -10.88
N MET A 88 -11.31 12.14 -11.82
CA MET A 88 -11.33 12.82 -13.13
C MET A 88 -11.93 11.96 -14.24
N GLN A 89 -12.22 10.70 -13.95
CA GLN A 89 -12.61 9.71 -14.95
C GLN A 89 -14.11 9.43 -14.88
N PRO A 90 -14.73 8.97 -15.99
CA PRO A 90 -16.06 8.41 -15.94
C PRO A 90 -16.15 7.21 -14.97
N PRO A 91 -17.35 6.83 -14.52
CA PRO A 91 -17.54 5.65 -13.69
C PRO A 91 -16.87 4.41 -14.29
N ARG A 92 -15.96 3.80 -13.52
CA ARG A 92 -15.18 2.63 -13.94
C ARG A 92 -15.92 1.34 -13.63
N SER A 93 -15.95 0.42 -14.60
CA SER A 93 -16.29 -0.98 -14.35
C SER A 93 -15.27 -1.63 -13.40
N THR A 94 -15.62 -2.80 -12.85
CA THR A 94 -14.72 -3.54 -11.95
C THR A 94 -13.39 -3.88 -12.61
N LEU A 95 -13.39 -4.28 -13.89
CA LEU A 95 -12.16 -4.64 -14.61
C LEU A 95 -11.29 -3.41 -14.87
N GLU A 96 -11.87 -2.28 -15.24
CA GLU A 96 -11.12 -1.04 -15.43
C GLU A 96 -10.51 -0.55 -14.12
N LEU A 97 -11.25 -0.65 -13.00
CA LEU A 97 -10.73 -0.28 -11.68
C LEU A 97 -9.54 -1.15 -11.27
N ILE A 98 -9.61 -2.46 -11.53
CA ILE A 98 -8.48 -3.37 -11.30
C ILE A 98 -7.29 -2.98 -12.19
N GLY A 99 -7.55 -2.64 -13.46
CA GLY A 99 -6.52 -2.16 -14.38
C GLY A 99 -5.83 -0.88 -13.92
N ASP A 100 -6.60 0.13 -13.49
CA ASP A 100 -6.06 1.39 -12.95
C ASP A 100 -5.24 1.13 -11.67
N ALA A 101 -5.74 0.25 -10.79
CA ALA A 101 -5.05 -0.08 -9.54
C ALA A 101 -3.73 -0.84 -9.78
N ALA A 102 -3.73 -1.76 -10.75
CA ALA A 102 -2.53 -2.46 -11.21
C ALA A 102 -1.52 -1.49 -11.80
N MET A 103 -1.99 -0.52 -12.61
CA MET A 103 -1.13 0.51 -13.17
C MET A 103 -0.53 1.39 -12.09
N MET A 104 -1.33 1.87 -11.12
CA MET A 104 -0.80 2.66 -10.00
C MET A 104 0.21 1.88 -9.17
N SER A 105 -0.07 0.62 -8.85
CA SER A 105 0.88 -0.24 -8.13
C SER A 105 2.19 -0.44 -8.91
N GLY A 106 2.12 -0.56 -10.24
CA GLY A 106 3.29 -0.62 -11.11
C GLY A 106 4.12 0.67 -11.10
N ILE A 107 3.46 1.84 -11.08
CA ILE A 107 4.13 3.15 -10.92
C ILE A 107 4.82 3.20 -9.56
N ALA A 108 4.12 2.80 -8.48
CA ALA A 108 4.69 2.74 -7.14
C ALA A 108 5.93 1.85 -7.09
N ALA A 109 5.84 0.62 -7.60
CA ALA A 109 6.98 -0.30 -7.66
C ALA A 109 8.18 0.27 -8.43
N THR A 110 7.91 0.94 -9.56
CA THR A 110 8.96 1.57 -10.38
C THR A 110 9.63 2.72 -9.66
N VAL A 111 8.86 3.57 -8.98
CA VAL A 111 9.42 4.67 -8.19
C VAL A 111 10.21 4.12 -7.00
N ASP A 112 9.61 3.21 -6.24
CA ASP A 112 10.15 2.66 -5.00
C ASP A 112 11.46 1.87 -5.21
N TYR A 113 11.62 1.19 -6.34
CA TYR A 113 12.81 0.33 -6.60
C TYR A 113 13.69 0.77 -7.77
N GLY A 114 13.16 1.59 -8.69
CA GLY A 114 13.88 2.08 -9.86
C GLY A 114 14.37 3.53 -9.76
N VAL A 115 13.70 4.37 -8.97
CA VAL A 115 14.02 5.81 -8.86
C VAL A 115 14.55 6.18 -7.48
N ALA A 116 13.94 5.64 -6.43
CA ALA A 116 14.28 5.96 -5.06
C ALA A 116 15.71 5.49 -4.70
N PRO A 117 16.52 6.32 -4.00
CA PRO A 117 17.79 5.88 -3.45
C PRO A 117 17.62 4.63 -2.58
N LYS A 118 18.59 3.72 -2.62
CA LYS A 118 18.56 2.46 -1.84
C LYS A 118 18.25 2.62 -0.36
N ARG A 119 18.53 3.79 0.24
CA ARG A 119 18.22 4.07 1.65
C ARG A 119 16.73 4.26 1.92
N ILE A 120 15.93 4.66 0.95
CA ILE A 120 14.50 4.98 1.16
C ILE A 120 13.55 4.04 0.44
N THR A 121 14.07 2.93 -0.12
CA THR A 121 13.23 1.86 -0.69
C THR A 121 12.37 1.23 0.41
N PRO A 122 11.32 0.47 0.07
CA PRO A 122 10.51 -0.23 1.08
C PRO A 122 11.26 -1.29 1.89
N GLY A 123 12.44 -1.73 1.44
CA GLY A 123 13.27 -2.71 2.16
C GLY A 123 12.80 -4.16 2.03
N TRP A 124 11.76 -4.44 1.23
CA TRP A 124 11.24 -5.80 1.06
C TRP A 124 12.25 -6.73 0.38
N GLU A 125 13.15 -6.19 -0.43
CA GLU A 125 14.26 -6.93 -1.06
C GLU A 125 15.23 -7.53 -0.02
N LEU A 126 15.21 -7.02 1.22
CA LEU A 126 16.00 -7.55 2.32
C LEU A 126 15.32 -8.77 2.99
N ALA A 127 14.03 -8.96 2.75
CA ALA A 127 13.18 -9.93 3.44
C ALA A 127 12.44 -10.90 2.50
N LEU A 128 12.35 -10.64 1.20
CA LEU A 128 11.57 -11.44 0.24
C LEU A 128 12.35 -11.66 -1.06
N SER A 129 12.01 -12.73 -1.79
CA SER A 129 12.45 -12.91 -3.17
C SER A 129 11.76 -11.95 -4.15
N ASP A 130 12.33 -11.76 -5.34
CA ASP A 130 11.75 -10.93 -6.40
C ASP A 130 10.31 -11.36 -6.77
N ARG A 131 10.04 -12.67 -6.78
CA ARG A 131 8.70 -13.21 -7.06
C ARG A 131 7.69 -12.81 -6.00
N SER A 132 8.09 -12.87 -4.73
CA SER A 132 7.24 -12.44 -3.62
C SER A 132 7.06 -10.92 -3.59
N MET A 133 8.06 -10.14 -3.98
CA MET A 133 7.87 -8.70 -4.14
C MET A 133 6.83 -8.37 -5.21
N ILE A 134 6.87 -9.05 -6.37
CA ILE A 134 5.84 -8.91 -7.42
C ILE A 134 4.45 -9.25 -6.86
N ALA A 135 4.34 -10.36 -6.11
CA ALA A 135 3.09 -10.76 -5.49
C ALA A 135 2.61 -9.74 -4.43
N ALA A 136 3.51 -9.13 -3.66
CA ALA A 136 3.18 -8.09 -2.69
C ALA A 136 2.65 -6.81 -3.37
N PHE A 137 3.23 -6.39 -4.49
CA PHE A 137 2.70 -5.28 -5.29
C PHE A 137 1.37 -5.64 -5.96
N ALA A 138 1.17 -6.90 -6.37
CA ALA A 138 -0.15 -7.36 -6.82
C ALA A 138 -1.20 -7.27 -5.70
N ALA A 139 -0.84 -7.64 -4.47
CA ALA A 139 -1.70 -7.48 -3.30
C ALA A 139 -1.98 -6.00 -2.98
N LEU A 140 -1.00 -5.11 -3.17
CA LEU A 140 -1.22 -3.66 -3.08
C LEU A 140 -2.24 -3.18 -4.12
N ALA A 141 -2.16 -3.65 -5.37
CA ALA A 141 -3.12 -3.32 -6.42
C ALA A 141 -4.54 -3.79 -6.06
N VAL A 142 -4.67 -5.04 -5.59
CA VAL A 142 -5.95 -5.57 -5.08
C VAL A 142 -6.47 -4.67 -3.94
N GLY A 143 -5.59 -4.30 -3.02
CA GLY A 143 -5.93 -3.45 -1.90
C GLY A 143 -6.39 -2.04 -2.31
N LEU A 144 -5.78 -1.43 -3.31
CA LEU A 144 -6.22 -0.16 -3.89
C LEU A 144 -7.61 -0.28 -4.53
N ALA A 145 -7.85 -1.34 -5.32
CA ALA A 145 -9.15 -1.56 -5.95
C ALA A 145 -10.27 -1.80 -4.91
N CYS A 146 -10.02 -2.67 -3.93
CA CYS A 146 -10.95 -2.91 -2.82
C CYS A 146 -11.18 -1.63 -1.99
N GLY A 147 -10.12 -0.89 -1.72
CA GLY A 147 -10.16 0.38 -1.01
C GLY A 147 -11.03 1.43 -1.70
N ALA A 148 -10.84 1.61 -3.01
CA ALA A 148 -11.64 2.55 -3.79
C ALA A 148 -13.12 2.13 -3.85
N ALA A 149 -13.40 0.83 -3.96
CA ALA A 149 -14.77 0.33 -3.88
C ALA A 149 -15.40 0.61 -2.50
N ALA A 150 -14.68 0.36 -1.41
CA ALA A 150 -15.12 0.63 -0.05
C ALA A 150 -15.34 2.12 0.21
N SER A 151 -14.41 2.96 -0.25
CA SER A 151 -14.50 4.42 -0.18
C SER A 151 -15.75 4.95 -0.88
N ARG A 152 -16.03 4.47 -2.11
CA ARG A 152 -17.25 4.83 -2.85
C ARG A 152 -18.52 4.39 -2.13
N ALA A 153 -18.51 3.22 -1.50
CA ALA A 153 -19.64 2.77 -0.69
C ALA A 153 -19.84 3.69 0.53
N LEU A 154 -18.80 3.94 1.32
CA LEU A 154 -18.88 4.72 2.55
C LEU A 154 -19.20 6.21 2.31
N LEU A 155 -18.43 6.86 1.43
CA LEU A 155 -18.52 8.29 1.18
C LEU A 155 -19.52 8.65 0.06
N GLY A 156 -20.05 7.66 -0.66
CA GLY A 156 -21.14 7.84 -1.61
C GLY A 156 -22.52 7.83 -0.96
N GLN A 157 -22.69 7.14 0.17
CA GLN A 157 -23.96 7.11 0.93
C GLN A 157 -24.28 8.47 1.56
N GLU A 158 -23.26 9.21 2.06
CA GLU A 158 -23.44 10.54 2.66
C GLU A 158 -24.12 11.55 1.71
N GLU A 159 -23.96 11.39 0.40
CA GLU A 159 -24.51 12.31 -0.60
C GLU A 159 -25.98 12.01 -0.96
N LEU A 160 -26.44 10.78 -0.69
CA LEU A 160 -27.83 10.36 -0.80
C LEU A 160 -28.65 10.70 0.46
N GLU A 161 -28.02 10.72 1.63
CA GLU A 161 -28.69 11.08 2.90
C GLU A 161 -28.84 12.60 3.10
N LEU A 162 -28.05 13.43 2.39
CA LEU A 162 -28.11 14.89 2.46
C LEU A 162 -28.96 15.54 1.35
N ARG A 163 -29.66 14.75 0.53
CA ARG A 163 -30.60 15.22 -0.51
C ARG A 163 -32.03 14.83 -0.17
#